data_AF-A0A947H6N7-F1
#
_entry.id   AF-A0A947H6N7-F1
#
_cell.length_a   1.000
_cell.length_b   1.000
_cell.length_c   1.000
_cell.angle_alpha   90.00
_cell.angle_beta   90.00
_cell.angle_gamma   90.00
#
_symmetry.space_group_name_H-M   'P 1'
#
loop_
_entity.id
_entity.type
_entity.pdbx_description
1 polymer ?
#
loop_
_entity_poly.entity_id
_entity_poly.type
_entity_poly.pdbx_seq_one_letter_code
_entity_poly.pdbx_strand_id
1 'polypeptide(L)'
;MTSLASDQPDALREMLENQIQLRKDLIQEFIQREFEGNRAAFGRSLELQDLPHRKTILRWASEEDLSLPKGAKRLLALAQALDVDPFMLLDIDLALLMECCRKASWNLAWGTVHKALAFLNEIFRLTEEAWPPPDIAELFDGEWYNTHLEHNPRLGRNYFQPLKIQSDLFYGEEGAIKGPRNPQLWYLAYRDVSFGSGVLEPRSFWRPYAIVYLYQNEVVLLHLAGLLQRVALPSGNTGQFVLETFFGQGAAQFRLASLHPFETESLVAGESLADLPRLRCDFPE
;
A
#
# COMPACT_ATOMS: atom_id res chain seq x y z
N MET A 1 20.84 28.68 10.79
CA MET A 1 21.08 27.80 9.63
C MET A 1 22.01 26.69 10.09
N THR A 2 21.43 25.66 10.71
CA THR A 2 22.17 24.50 11.24
C THR A 2 21.98 23.36 10.25
N SER A 3 23.09 22.97 9.64
CA SER A 3 23.23 21.76 8.83
C SER A 3 22.91 20.54 9.70
N LEU A 4 21.76 19.91 9.47
CA LEU A 4 21.36 18.65 10.08
C LEU A 4 20.85 17.71 8.98
N ALA A 5 21.75 17.37 8.06
CA ALA A 5 21.59 16.23 7.18
C ALA A 5 22.74 15.28 7.50
N SER A 6 22.49 14.32 8.38
CA SER A 6 23.39 13.19 8.56
C SER A 6 23.40 12.38 7.25
N ASP A 7 24.59 12.21 6.69
CA ASP A 7 24.89 11.37 5.52
C ASP A 7 24.94 9.87 5.86
N GLN A 8 24.28 9.45 6.94
CA GLN A 8 24.37 8.08 7.45
C GLN A 8 22.99 7.41 7.45
N PRO A 9 22.78 6.38 6.60
CA PRO A 9 21.55 5.59 6.54
C PRO A 9 21.08 5.08 7.90
N ASP A 10 22.02 4.79 8.82
CA ASP A 10 21.73 4.31 10.17
C ASP A 10 20.99 5.34 11.02
N ALA A 11 21.33 6.63 10.89
CA ALA A 11 20.67 7.70 11.64
C ALA A 11 19.21 7.90 11.18
N LEU A 12 18.96 7.83 9.88
CA LEU A 12 17.60 7.89 9.33
C LEU A 12 16.76 6.70 9.77
N ARG A 13 17.35 5.52 9.80
CA ARG A 13 16.70 4.31 10.32
C ARG A 13 16.35 4.43 11.80
N GLU A 14 17.26 4.94 12.62
CA GLU A 14 17.01 5.19 14.05
C GLU A 14 15.91 6.25 14.24
N MET A 15 15.90 7.30 13.42
CA MET A 15 14.81 8.29 13.43
C MET A 15 13.46 7.65 13.09
N LEU A 16 13.43 6.79 12.07
CA LEU A 16 12.21 6.10 11.65
C LEU A 16 11.71 5.13 12.74
N GLU A 17 12.61 4.37 13.36
CA GLU A 17 12.29 3.46 14.47
C GLU A 17 11.65 4.20 15.65
N ASN A 18 12.14 5.40 15.98
CA ASN A 18 11.63 6.20 17.11
C ASN A 18 10.33 6.95 16.81
N GLN A 19 9.98 7.14 15.53
CA GLN A 19 8.81 7.92 15.13
C GLN A 19 7.65 7.06 14.64
N ILE A 20 7.91 5.81 14.23
CA ILE A 20 6.84 4.94 13.74
C ILE A 20 5.95 4.46 14.88
N GLN A 21 4.65 4.64 14.69
CA GLN A 21 3.63 4.31 15.69
C GLN A 21 2.46 3.56 15.07
N LEU A 22 1.59 3.01 15.92
CA LEU A 22 0.29 2.53 15.47
C LEU A 22 -0.65 3.70 15.19
N ARG A 23 -1.29 3.68 14.02
CA ARG A 23 -2.31 4.64 13.61
C ARG A 23 -3.59 4.47 14.43
N LYS A 24 -3.76 5.31 15.46
CA LYS A 24 -4.80 5.15 16.49
C LYS A 24 -6.18 5.53 16.04
N ASP A 25 -6.31 6.56 15.23
CA ASP A 25 -7.58 6.99 14.66
C ASP A 25 -8.27 5.85 13.89
N LEU A 26 -7.54 5.11 13.04
CA LEU A 26 -8.09 3.92 12.36
C LEU A 26 -8.59 2.85 13.35
N ILE A 27 -7.80 2.55 14.37
CA ILE A 27 -8.15 1.52 15.36
C ILE A 27 -9.40 1.95 16.15
N GLN A 28 -9.46 3.21 16.60
CA GLN A 28 -10.61 3.71 17.35
C GLN A 28 -11.87 3.81 16.48
N GLU A 29 -11.75 4.25 15.23
CA GLU A 29 -12.86 4.32 14.29
C GLU A 29 -13.47 2.94 14.06
N PHE A 30 -12.64 1.92 13.85
CA PHE A 30 -13.10 0.54 13.70
C PHE A 30 -13.78 0.01 14.96
N ILE A 31 -13.18 0.22 16.13
CA ILE A 31 -13.78 -0.21 17.41
C ILE A 31 -15.11 0.50 17.65
N GLN A 32 -15.21 1.78 17.30
CA GLN A 32 -16.45 2.53 17.41
C GLN A 32 -17.53 1.99 16.47
N ARG A 33 -17.16 1.66 15.22
CA ARG A 33 -18.09 1.20 14.19
C ARG A 33 -18.58 -0.24 14.41
N GLU A 34 -17.68 -1.17 14.69
CA GLU A 34 -17.98 -2.60 14.76
C GLU A 34 -18.33 -3.09 16.17
N PHE A 35 -17.89 -2.37 17.20
CA PHE A 35 -18.06 -2.78 18.60
C PHE A 35 -18.71 -1.71 19.48
N GLU A 36 -19.26 -0.64 18.90
CA GLU A 36 -19.89 0.46 19.64
C GLU A 36 -18.96 1.09 20.71
N GLY A 37 -17.65 1.10 20.44
CA GLY A 37 -16.64 1.60 21.38
C GLY A 37 -16.20 0.56 22.44
N ASN A 38 -16.75 -0.66 22.40
CA ASN A 38 -16.46 -1.70 23.38
C ASN A 38 -15.11 -2.40 23.09
N ARG A 39 -14.03 -1.79 23.58
CA ARG A 39 -12.66 -2.33 23.53
C ARG A 39 -12.54 -3.75 24.07
N ALA A 40 -13.34 -4.11 25.09
CA ALA A 40 -13.32 -5.43 25.69
C ALA A 40 -13.93 -6.51 24.76
N ALA A 41 -14.90 -6.15 23.92
CA ALA A 41 -15.48 -7.01 22.89
C ALA A 41 -14.51 -7.16 21.71
N PHE A 42 -13.93 -6.06 21.22
CA PHE A 42 -12.85 -6.09 20.23
C PHE A 42 -11.68 -6.97 20.69
N GLY A 43 -11.24 -6.81 21.94
CA GLY A 43 -10.16 -7.63 22.49
C GLY A 43 -10.45 -9.13 22.54
N ARG A 44 -11.74 -9.54 22.58
CA ARG A 44 -12.15 -10.95 22.53
C ARG A 44 -12.28 -11.47 21.10
N SER A 45 -12.67 -10.64 20.14
CA SER A 45 -12.80 -11.08 18.74
C SER A 45 -11.43 -11.44 18.13
N LEU A 46 -10.35 -10.85 18.63
CA LEU A 46 -8.99 -11.08 18.13
C LEU A 46 -8.17 -12.06 18.95
N GLU A 47 -8.77 -12.63 20.00
CA GLU A 47 -8.10 -13.58 20.86
C GLU A 47 -7.93 -14.92 20.12
N LEU A 48 -6.74 -15.12 19.57
CA LEU A 48 -6.33 -16.39 18.97
C LEU A 48 -5.85 -17.36 20.06
N GLN A 49 -5.94 -18.67 19.81
CA GLN A 49 -5.53 -19.70 20.77
C GLN A 49 -4.07 -19.56 21.23
N ASP A 50 -3.17 -19.11 20.35
CA ASP A 50 -1.74 -19.04 20.66
C ASP A 50 -1.27 -17.64 21.06
N LEU A 51 -1.55 -16.59 20.29
CA LEU A 51 -1.17 -15.18 20.52
C LEU A 51 -1.85 -14.30 19.45
N PRO A 52 -2.13 -13.01 19.71
CA PRO A 52 -1.81 -12.23 20.91
C PRO A 52 -2.85 -12.34 22.04
N HIS A 53 -2.40 -12.35 23.30
CA HIS A 53 -3.31 -12.34 24.46
C HIS A 53 -4.16 -11.06 24.50
N ARG A 54 -5.38 -11.15 25.04
CA ARG A 54 -6.32 -10.03 25.20
C ARG A 54 -5.72 -8.76 25.80
N LYS A 55 -4.83 -8.87 26.80
CA LYS A 55 -4.13 -7.70 27.39
C LYS A 55 -3.27 -6.94 26.37
N THR A 56 -2.67 -7.65 25.42
CA THR A 56 -1.87 -7.06 24.34
C THR A 56 -2.76 -6.36 23.33
N ILE A 57 -3.89 -6.97 22.98
CA ILE A 57 -4.87 -6.38 22.06
C ILE A 57 -5.48 -5.11 22.67
N LEU A 58 -5.85 -5.15 23.94
CA LEU A 58 -6.37 -3.98 24.66
C LEU A 58 -5.34 -2.84 24.77
N ARG A 59 -4.05 -3.18 24.83
CA ARG A 59 -2.98 -2.18 24.74
C ARG A 59 -2.95 -1.52 23.37
N TRP A 60 -2.99 -2.28 22.28
CA TRP A 60 -3.08 -1.70 20.94
C TRP A 60 -4.36 -0.90 20.71
N ALA A 61 -5.46 -1.28 21.35
CA ALA A 61 -6.72 -0.54 21.36
C ALA A 61 -6.73 0.68 22.30
N SER A 62 -5.70 0.87 23.13
CA SER A 62 -5.58 2.07 23.95
C SER A 62 -5.09 3.25 23.11
N GLU A 63 -5.65 4.43 23.36
CA GLU A 63 -5.19 5.69 22.75
C GLU A 63 -3.77 6.05 23.19
N GLU A 64 -3.39 5.70 24.43
CA GLU A 64 -2.11 6.10 25.03
C GLU A 64 -0.91 5.26 24.55
N ASP A 65 -1.14 4.00 24.15
CA ASP A 65 -0.05 3.08 23.81
C ASP A 65 0.25 3.08 22.31
N LEU A 66 1.12 3.98 21.88
CA LEU A 66 1.49 4.16 20.47
C LEU A 66 2.44 3.06 19.94
N SER A 67 2.79 2.06 20.76
CA SER A 67 3.78 1.05 20.40
C SER A 67 3.30 0.08 19.32
N LEU A 68 4.21 -0.23 18.39
CA LEU A 68 3.99 -1.26 17.37
C LEU A 68 3.94 -2.68 17.98
N PRO A 69 3.25 -3.62 17.32
CA PRO A 69 3.35 -5.04 17.64
C PRO A 69 4.80 -5.55 17.58
N LYS A 70 5.18 -6.48 18.47
CA LYS A 70 6.57 -6.99 18.58
C LYS A 70 7.09 -7.79 17.35
N GLY A 71 6.32 -7.90 16.27
CA GLY A 71 6.70 -8.63 15.06
C GLY A 71 5.61 -8.59 13.99
N ALA A 72 6.00 -8.82 12.74
CA ALA A 72 5.14 -8.74 11.56
C ALA A 72 3.86 -9.59 11.68
N LYS A 73 3.96 -10.85 12.12
CA LYS A 73 2.79 -11.73 12.30
C LYS A 73 1.68 -11.11 13.17
N ARG A 74 2.06 -10.35 14.21
CA ARG A 74 1.08 -9.70 15.10
C ARG A 74 0.47 -8.44 14.48
N LEU A 75 1.25 -7.70 13.69
CA LEU A 75 0.74 -6.57 12.92
C LEU A 75 -0.22 -7.05 11.83
N LEU A 76 0.13 -8.11 11.11
CA LEU A 76 -0.72 -8.74 10.10
C LEU A 76 -2.04 -9.26 10.71
N ALA A 77 -1.98 -9.94 11.87
CA ALA A 77 -3.19 -10.37 12.56
C ALA A 77 -4.09 -9.19 12.99
N LEU A 78 -3.49 -8.07 13.44
CA LEU A 78 -4.23 -6.85 13.74
C LEU A 78 -4.80 -6.19 12.48
N ALA A 79 -4.08 -6.24 11.35
CA ALA A 79 -4.53 -5.71 10.07
C ALA A 79 -5.73 -6.49 9.53
N GLN A 80 -5.64 -7.82 9.55
CA GLN A 80 -6.72 -8.75 9.19
C GLN A 80 -7.96 -8.51 10.04
N ALA A 81 -7.77 -8.43 11.34
CA ALA A 81 -8.80 -8.13 12.32
C ALA A 81 -9.59 -6.84 12.05
N LEU A 82 -8.89 -5.81 11.58
CA LEU A 82 -9.43 -4.50 11.27
C LEU A 82 -9.90 -4.39 9.81
N ASP A 83 -9.69 -5.45 9.02
CA ASP A 83 -9.90 -5.50 7.57
C ASP A 83 -9.25 -4.32 6.83
N VAL A 84 -7.98 -4.03 7.17
CA VAL A 84 -7.16 -2.99 6.52
C VAL A 84 -5.80 -3.54 6.14
N ASP A 85 -5.15 -2.95 5.14
CA ASP A 85 -3.78 -3.30 4.79
C ASP A 85 -2.82 -2.99 5.98
N PRO A 86 -1.85 -3.87 6.31
CA PRO A 86 -0.93 -3.67 7.43
C PRO A 86 -0.09 -2.39 7.36
N PHE A 87 0.20 -1.88 6.16
CA PHE A 87 0.90 -0.60 5.99
C PHE A 87 0.05 0.58 6.45
N MET A 88 -1.27 0.50 6.32
CA MET A 88 -2.20 1.58 6.75
C MET A 88 -2.27 1.72 8.27
N LEU A 89 -1.91 0.67 9.03
CA LEU A 89 -1.81 0.74 10.48
C LEU A 89 -0.57 1.48 10.98
N LEU A 90 0.34 1.87 10.08
CA LEU A 90 1.54 2.60 10.43
C LEU A 90 1.27 4.10 10.38
N ASP A 91 1.49 4.76 11.50
CA ASP A 91 1.62 6.21 11.55
C ASP A 91 3.10 6.55 11.38
N ILE A 92 3.44 7.06 10.20
CA ILE A 92 4.79 7.39 9.78
C ILE A 92 4.75 8.78 9.16
N ASP A 93 5.70 9.64 9.53
CA ASP A 93 5.96 10.86 8.77
C ASP A 93 6.40 10.49 7.36
N LEU A 94 5.52 10.75 6.38
CA LEU A 94 5.79 10.40 4.98
C LEU A 94 7.02 11.11 4.43
N ALA A 95 7.35 12.32 4.88
CA ALA A 95 8.55 13.01 4.43
C ALA A 95 9.81 12.30 4.93
N LEU A 96 9.81 11.84 6.18
CA LEU A 96 10.89 11.02 6.73
C LEU A 96 10.99 9.68 6.00
N LEU A 97 9.85 9.02 5.75
CA LEU A 97 9.82 7.78 4.98
C LEU A 97 10.42 7.99 3.58
N MET A 98 10.00 9.03 2.86
CA MET A 98 10.53 9.32 1.53
C MET A 98 12.04 9.56 1.54
N GLU A 99 12.55 10.25 2.56
CA GLU A 99 13.99 10.50 2.69
C GLU A 99 14.77 9.21 2.97
N CYS A 100 14.25 8.34 3.85
CA CYS A 100 14.81 7.00 4.07
C CYS A 100 14.89 6.21 2.78
N CYS A 101 13.79 6.22 2.02
CA CYS A 101 13.67 5.52 0.75
C CYS A 101 14.61 6.06 -0.32
N ARG A 102 14.80 7.38 -0.39
CA ARG A 102 15.73 8.03 -1.30
C ARG A 102 17.18 7.66 -1.01
N LYS A 103 17.56 7.55 0.27
CA LYS A 103 18.95 7.29 0.67
C LYS A 103 19.31 5.81 0.77
N ALA A 104 18.38 4.97 1.19
CA ALA A 104 18.67 3.58 1.56
C ALA A 104 17.91 2.55 0.71
N SER A 105 17.11 3.00 -0.28
CA SER A 105 16.24 2.17 -1.13
C SER A 105 15.13 1.45 -0.33
N TRP A 106 14.06 1.06 -0.99
CA TRP A 106 12.99 0.24 -0.37
C TRP A 106 13.41 -1.21 -0.12
N ASN A 107 14.60 -1.60 -0.59
CA ASN A 107 15.24 -2.87 -0.25
C ASN A 107 15.94 -2.85 1.12
N LEU A 108 15.71 -1.80 1.91
CA LEU A 108 16.05 -1.78 3.32
C LEU A 108 15.60 -3.08 3.99
N ALA A 109 16.42 -3.60 4.90
CA ALA A 109 16.00 -4.67 5.79
C ALA A 109 15.02 -4.10 6.83
N TRP A 110 13.78 -3.84 6.45
CA TRP A 110 12.73 -3.21 7.27
C TRP A 110 12.54 -3.87 8.63
N GLY A 111 12.67 -5.19 8.71
CA GLY A 111 12.63 -5.92 9.99
C GLY A 111 13.72 -5.51 11.00
N THR A 112 14.80 -4.89 10.51
CA THR A 112 15.87 -4.33 11.34
C THR A 112 15.56 -2.90 11.80
N VAL A 113 14.74 -2.13 11.06
CA VAL A 113 14.18 -0.85 11.53
C VAL A 113 13.22 -1.13 12.68
N HIS A 114 12.27 -2.04 12.47
CA HIS A 114 11.41 -2.53 13.52
C HIS A 114 10.85 -3.90 13.12
N LYS A 115 10.78 -4.85 14.06
CA LYS A 115 10.35 -6.24 13.75
C LYS A 115 8.95 -6.33 13.16
N ALA A 116 8.07 -5.37 13.45
CA ALA A 116 6.74 -5.28 12.85
C ALA A 116 6.79 -5.04 11.34
N LEU A 117 7.83 -4.39 10.83
CA LEU A 117 7.97 -4.02 9.43
C LEU A 117 8.60 -5.12 8.57
N ALA A 118 8.95 -6.27 9.16
CA ALA A 118 9.59 -7.36 8.43
C ALA A 118 8.76 -7.86 7.23
N PHE A 119 7.43 -7.68 7.23
CA PHE A 119 6.59 -8.04 6.08
C PHE A 119 6.90 -7.20 4.83
N LEU A 120 7.37 -5.95 4.98
CA LEU A 120 7.76 -5.11 3.86
C LEU A 120 8.98 -5.69 3.12
N ASN A 121 9.83 -6.46 3.81
CA ASN A 121 10.93 -7.16 3.14
C ASN A 121 10.42 -8.19 2.12
N GLU A 122 9.31 -8.87 2.42
CA GLU A 122 8.71 -9.84 1.51
C GLU A 122 8.00 -9.13 0.35
N ILE A 123 7.27 -8.04 0.63
CA ILE A 123 6.58 -7.26 -0.40
C ILE A 123 7.58 -6.58 -1.36
N PHE A 124 8.68 -6.02 -0.86
CA PHE A 124 9.65 -5.28 -1.69
C PHE A 124 10.82 -6.13 -2.18
N ARG A 125 10.73 -7.46 -2.04
CA ARG A 125 11.80 -8.37 -2.45
C ARG A 125 12.00 -8.39 -3.98
N LEU A 126 13.22 -8.09 -4.44
CA LEU A 126 13.56 -8.05 -5.87
C LEU A 126 13.92 -9.40 -6.51
N THR A 127 13.54 -10.52 -5.90
CA THR A 127 13.94 -11.87 -6.37
C THR A 127 12.77 -12.76 -6.77
N GLU A 128 11.54 -12.25 -6.73
CA GLU A 128 10.35 -13.08 -6.92
C GLU A 128 9.88 -13.09 -8.38
N GLU A 129 9.73 -14.29 -8.95
CA GLU A 129 9.04 -14.50 -10.23
C GLU A 129 7.52 -14.31 -10.07
N ALA A 130 7.00 -14.70 -8.90
CA ALA A 130 5.62 -14.54 -8.49
C ALA A 130 5.54 -13.44 -7.42
N TRP A 131 5.16 -12.25 -7.85
CA TRP A 131 4.91 -11.11 -6.96
C TRP A 131 3.48 -10.60 -7.16
N PRO A 132 2.74 -10.21 -6.12
CA PRO A 132 3.15 -10.23 -4.71
C PRO A 132 3.19 -11.65 -4.11
N PRO A 133 3.93 -11.87 -3.01
CA PRO A 133 4.03 -13.19 -2.38
C PRO A 133 2.68 -13.67 -1.82
N PRO A 134 2.23 -14.90 -2.12
CA PRO A 134 0.95 -15.42 -1.65
C PRO A 134 0.87 -15.51 -0.12
N ASP A 135 1.98 -15.83 0.56
CA ASP A 135 2.08 -15.96 2.02
C ASP A 135 1.53 -14.73 2.79
N ILE A 136 1.66 -13.52 2.22
CA ILE A 136 1.13 -12.30 2.84
C ILE A 136 -0.39 -12.26 2.78
N ALA A 137 -1.00 -12.66 1.65
CA ALA A 137 -2.45 -12.72 1.52
C ALA A 137 -3.05 -13.89 2.29
N GLU A 138 -2.37 -15.04 2.36
CA GLU A 138 -2.78 -16.18 3.18
C GLU A 138 -2.86 -15.82 4.67
N LEU A 139 -1.92 -15.02 5.17
CA LEU A 139 -1.96 -14.48 6.53
C LEU A 139 -3.13 -13.49 6.75
N PHE A 140 -3.74 -13.01 5.68
CA PHE A 140 -4.94 -12.19 5.67
C PHE A 140 -6.21 -13.00 5.39
N ASP A 141 -6.12 -14.34 5.27
CA ASP A 141 -7.20 -15.25 4.85
C ASP A 141 -7.81 -14.88 3.50
N GLY A 142 -6.96 -14.49 2.54
CA GLY A 142 -7.40 -14.06 1.22
C GLY A 142 -6.37 -14.29 0.12
N GLU A 143 -6.70 -13.76 -1.05
CA GLU A 143 -5.82 -13.75 -2.22
C GLU A 143 -5.52 -12.31 -2.63
N TRP A 144 -4.45 -12.12 -3.36
CA TRP A 144 -4.15 -10.83 -3.96
C TRP A 144 -5.10 -10.53 -5.11
N TYR A 145 -5.76 -9.38 -5.04
CA TYR A 145 -6.46 -8.80 -6.18
C TYR A 145 -5.42 -8.14 -7.07
N ASN A 146 -5.39 -8.52 -8.34
CA ASN A 146 -4.34 -8.09 -9.28
C ASN A 146 -4.94 -7.50 -10.56
N THR A 147 -4.33 -6.44 -11.06
CA THR A 147 -4.54 -5.94 -12.43
C THR A 147 -3.18 -5.91 -13.13
N HIS A 148 -3.16 -6.32 -14.39
CA HIS A 148 -1.96 -6.30 -15.23
C HIS A 148 -2.10 -5.31 -16.36
N LEU A 149 -1.02 -4.59 -16.67
CA LEU A 149 -0.89 -3.79 -17.88
C LEU A 149 0.31 -4.26 -18.67
N GLU A 150 0.19 -4.27 -20.00
CA GLU A 150 1.27 -4.69 -20.89
C GLU A 150 1.68 -3.52 -21.78
N HIS A 151 2.96 -3.20 -21.75
CA HIS A 151 3.54 -2.19 -22.61
C HIS A 151 4.26 -2.85 -23.79
N ASN A 152 3.68 -2.68 -24.97
CA ASN A 152 4.32 -3.02 -26.24
C ASN A 152 4.91 -1.76 -26.89
N PRO A 153 6.25 -1.59 -26.92
CA PRO A 153 6.91 -0.40 -27.46
C PRO A 153 6.73 -0.26 -28.98
N ARG A 154 6.12 -1.24 -29.66
CA ARG A 154 5.76 -1.13 -31.09
C ARG A 154 4.44 -0.37 -31.28
N LEU A 155 3.58 -0.30 -30.27
CA LEU A 155 2.28 0.39 -30.32
C LEU A 155 2.38 1.86 -29.87
N GLY A 156 3.40 2.19 -29.08
CA GLY A 156 3.71 3.55 -28.61
C GLY A 156 4.89 3.49 -27.65
N ARG A 157 5.56 4.61 -27.39
CA ARG A 157 6.66 4.71 -26.41
C ARG A 157 6.64 6.07 -25.73
N ASN A 158 7.20 6.13 -24.53
CA ASN A 158 7.38 7.35 -23.74
C ASN A 158 6.08 8.13 -23.53
N TYR A 159 5.05 7.45 -23.06
CA TYR A 159 3.75 8.04 -22.74
C TYR A 159 3.22 7.54 -21.41
N PHE A 160 2.28 8.26 -20.83
CA PHE A 160 1.56 7.80 -19.64
C PHE A 160 0.35 7.00 -20.07
N GLN A 161 0.23 5.78 -19.55
CA GLN A 161 -0.99 4.98 -19.66
C GLN A 161 -1.89 5.30 -18.45
N PRO A 162 -3.04 5.96 -18.67
CA PRO A 162 -4.01 6.19 -17.61
C PRO A 162 -4.77 4.89 -17.27
N LEU A 163 -4.88 4.60 -15.98
CA LEU A 163 -5.68 3.54 -15.42
C LEU A 163 -6.68 4.17 -14.44
N LYS A 164 -7.97 4.05 -14.73
CA LYS A 164 -9.00 4.39 -13.74
C LYS A 164 -9.00 3.31 -12.68
N ILE A 165 -8.96 3.71 -11.42
CA ILE A 165 -9.06 2.82 -10.26
C ILE A 165 -10.35 3.16 -9.53
N GLN A 166 -11.10 2.13 -9.19
CA GLN A 166 -12.27 2.18 -8.32
C GLN A 166 -11.95 1.31 -7.10
N SER A 167 -11.94 1.93 -5.92
CA SER A 167 -11.82 1.21 -4.65
C SER A 167 -12.97 0.22 -4.47
N ASP A 168 -12.79 -0.75 -3.57
CA ASP A 168 -13.88 -1.59 -3.10
C ASP A 168 -15.04 -0.72 -2.58
N LEU A 169 -16.25 -1.26 -2.60
CA LEU A 169 -17.46 -0.59 -2.11
C LEU A 169 -18.06 -1.39 -0.97
N PHE A 170 -18.37 -0.71 0.14
CA PHE A 170 -19.16 -1.32 1.20
C PHE A 170 -20.64 -1.23 0.87
N TYR A 171 -21.33 -2.36 0.99
CA TYR A 171 -22.77 -2.47 0.79
C TYR A 171 -23.49 -2.63 2.14
N GLY A 172 -24.63 -1.98 2.30
CA GLY A 172 -25.54 -2.17 3.44
C GLY A 172 -26.44 -3.40 3.26
N GLU A 173 -27.26 -3.68 4.28
CA GLU A 173 -28.15 -4.85 4.33
C GLU A 173 -29.16 -4.92 3.16
N GLU A 174 -29.45 -3.79 2.52
CA GLU A 174 -30.36 -3.69 1.37
C GLU A 174 -29.63 -3.54 0.02
N GLY A 175 -28.32 -3.78 -0.02
CA GLY A 175 -27.49 -3.60 -1.22
C GLY A 175 -27.20 -2.14 -1.57
N ALA A 176 -27.60 -1.18 -0.72
CA ALA A 176 -27.24 0.23 -0.88
C ALA A 176 -25.73 0.44 -0.65
N ILE A 177 -25.08 1.22 -1.51
CA ILE A 177 -23.67 1.59 -1.35
C ILE A 177 -23.55 2.51 -0.13
N LYS A 178 -22.83 2.06 0.90
CA LYS A 178 -22.49 2.87 2.08
C LYS A 178 -21.32 3.81 1.81
N GLY A 179 -20.44 3.44 0.89
CA GLY A 179 -19.31 4.25 0.47
C GLY A 179 -18.13 3.39 0.01
N PRO A 180 -17.04 4.03 -0.43
CA PRO A 180 -15.81 3.33 -0.76
C PRO A 180 -15.15 2.74 0.48
N ARG A 181 -14.40 1.66 0.29
CA ARG A 181 -13.43 1.19 1.27
C ARG A 181 -12.38 2.27 1.48
N ASN A 182 -12.27 2.70 2.72
CA ASN A 182 -11.35 3.73 3.16
C ASN A 182 -10.93 3.39 4.60
N PRO A 183 -9.66 3.00 4.84
CA PRO A 183 -8.53 3.05 3.90
C PRO A 183 -8.48 1.89 2.90
N GLN A 184 -7.83 2.10 1.76
CA GLN A 184 -7.43 1.04 0.82
C GLN A 184 -6.05 1.33 0.22
N LEU A 185 -5.26 0.29 -0.07
CA LEU A 185 -3.89 0.41 -0.54
C LEU A 185 -3.62 -0.50 -1.74
N TRP A 186 -2.81 -0.02 -2.68
CA TRP A 186 -2.33 -0.73 -3.84
C TRP A 186 -0.80 -0.68 -3.92
N TYR A 187 -0.17 -1.82 -4.14
CA TYR A 187 1.25 -1.96 -4.45
C TYR A 187 1.44 -2.01 -5.97
N LEU A 188 2.47 -1.33 -6.46
CA LEU A 188 2.82 -1.29 -7.86
C LEU A 188 4.16 -1.97 -8.10
N ALA A 189 4.21 -2.87 -9.08
CA ALA A 189 5.45 -3.49 -9.56
C ALA A 189 5.51 -3.53 -11.08
N TYR A 190 6.72 -3.66 -11.62
CA TYR A 190 6.93 -3.89 -13.05
C TYR A 190 8.01 -4.94 -13.29
N ARG A 191 8.03 -5.53 -14.47
CA ARG A 191 9.12 -6.38 -14.96
C ARG A 191 9.35 -6.15 -16.44
N ASP A 192 10.59 -6.30 -16.87
CA ASP A 192 10.92 -6.27 -18.29
C ASP A 192 10.41 -7.55 -18.94
N VAL A 193 9.91 -7.43 -20.17
CA VAL A 193 9.42 -8.55 -20.97
C VAL A 193 9.95 -8.45 -22.40
N SER A 194 9.80 -9.53 -23.17
CA SER A 194 10.11 -9.53 -24.60
C SER A 194 8.98 -10.17 -25.41
N PHE A 195 8.79 -9.67 -26.63
CA PHE A 195 7.80 -10.16 -27.60
C PHE A 195 8.45 -11.01 -28.71
N GLY A 196 9.54 -11.73 -28.40
CA GLY A 196 10.41 -12.37 -29.40
C GLY A 196 9.72 -13.43 -30.26
N SER A 197 8.80 -14.20 -29.66
CA SER A 197 8.09 -15.33 -30.27
C SER A 197 6.60 -15.05 -30.53
N GLY A 198 6.16 -13.80 -30.36
CA GLY A 198 4.73 -13.44 -30.30
C GLY A 198 4.08 -13.76 -28.95
N VAL A 199 4.80 -14.43 -28.04
CA VAL A 199 4.42 -14.64 -26.64
C VAL A 199 5.17 -13.63 -25.76
N LEU A 200 4.49 -13.14 -24.73
CA LEU A 200 5.08 -12.27 -23.71
C LEU A 200 5.98 -13.09 -22.77
N GLU A 201 7.29 -12.94 -22.92
CA GLU A 201 8.29 -13.67 -22.13
C GLU A 201 8.95 -12.76 -21.08
N PRO A 202 8.88 -13.08 -19.77
CA PRO A 202 9.57 -12.33 -18.73
C PRO A 202 11.09 -12.33 -18.93
N ARG A 203 11.72 -11.16 -18.73
CA ARG A 203 13.18 -10.97 -18.80
C ARG A 203 13.81 -10.63 -17.45
N SER A 204 12.99 -10.22 -16.49
CA SER A 204 13.42 -9.87 -15.13
C SER A 204 12.41 -10.35 -14.08
N PHE A 205 12.84 -10.34 -12.83
CA PHE A 205 11.93 -10.42 -11.68
C PHE A 205 11.03 -9.18 -11.60
N TRP A 206 9.96 -9.29 -10.82
CA TRP A 206 9.15 -8.14 -10.46
C TRP A 206 9.93 -7.17 -9.59
N ARG A 207 9.80 -5.88 -9.91
CA ARG A 207 10.40 -4.76 -9.21
C ARG A 207 9.28 -3.86 -8.72
N PRO A 208 8.88 -4.00 -7.44
CA PRO A 208 8.03 -3.02 -6.77
C PRO A 208 8.63 -1.62 -6.90
N TYR A 209 7.79 -0.62 -7.17
CA TYR A 209 8.26 0.74 -7.45
C TYR A 209 7.32 1.86 -6.97
N ALA A 210 6.12 1.55 -6.49
CA ALA A 210 5.33 2.50 -5.72
C ALA A 210 4.28 1.83 -4.82
N ILE A 211 3.76 2.63 -3.89
CA ILE A 211 2.54 2.37 -3.14
C ILE A 211 1.55 3.50 -3.46
N VAL A 212 0.29 3.17 -3.70
CA VAL A 212 -0.81 4.13 -3.72
C VAL A 212 -1.77 3.79 -2.60
N TYR A 213 -2.30 4.77 -1.88
CA TYR A 213 -3.36 4.50 -0.92
C TYR A 213 -4.39 5.62 -0.88
N LEU A 214 -5.62 5.22 -0.55
CA LEU A 214 -6.76 6.07 -0.28
C LEU A 214 -6.93 6.19 1.23
N TYR A 215 -6.92 7.42 1.75
CA TYR A 215 -7.22 7.69 3.16
C TYR A 215 -7.84 9.07 3.38
N GLN A 216 -8.88 9.19 4.24
CA GLN A 216 -9.47 10.48 4.68
C GLN A 216 -9.72 11.51 3.55
N ASN A 217 -10.26 11.05 2.41
CA ASN A 217 -10.50 11.87 1.20
C ASN A 217 -9.25 12.35 0.47
N GLU A 218 -8.13 11.66 0.61
CA GLU A 218 -6.94 11.87 -0.21
C GLU A 218 -6.51 10.56 -0.85
N VAL A 219 -5.95 10.66 -2.05
CA VAL A 219 -5.16 9.58 -2.64
C VAL A 219 -3.71 10.01 -2.62
N VAL A 220 -2.85 9.14 -2.11
CA VAL A 220 -1.43 9.39 -1.93
C VAL A 220 -0.63 8.38 -2.73
N LEU A 221 0.36 8.87 -3.47
CA LEU A 221 1.37 8.05 -4.15
C LEU A 221 2.70 8.20 -3.42
N LEU A 222 3.27 7.07 -2.99
CA LEU A 222 4.63 6.95 -2.47
C LEU A 222 5.47 6.19 -3.52
N HIS A 223 6.24 6.91 -4.32
CA HIS A 223 7.14 6.28 -5.28
C HIS A 223 8.41 5.82 -4.58
N LEU A 224 8.93 4.64 -4.95
CA LEU A 224 10.11 4.10 -4.27
C LEU A 224 11.44 4.88 -4.48
N ALA A 225 11.38 5.98 -5.23
CA ALA A 225 12.52 6.82 -5.60
C ALA A 225 12.57 8.13 -4.79
N GLY A 226 11.70 8.29 -3.78
CA GLY A 226 11.66 9.52 -2.98
C GLY A 226 10.56 10.51 -3.40
N LEU A 227 9.67 10.16 -4.32
CA LEU A 227 8.59 11.05 -4.77
C LEU A 227 7.28 10.79 -3.99
N LEU A 228 6.67 11.87 -3.52
CA LEU A 228 5.36 11.90 -2.86
C LEU A 228 4.39 12.76 -3.66
N GLN A 229 3.22 12.23 -3.99
CA GLN A 229 2.10 13.02 -4.49
C GLN A 229 0.88 12.81 -3.61
N ARG A 230 0.09 13.87 -3.43
CA ARG A 230 -1.18 13.84 -2.71
C ARG A 230 -2.22 14.58 -3.53
N VAL A 231 -3.40 14.00 -3.66
CA VAL A 231 -4.52 14.64 -4.34
C VAL A 231 -5.78 14.44 -3.52
N ALA A 232 -6.48 15.53 -3.23
CA ALA A 232 -7.75 15.49 -2.55
C ALA A 232 -8.82 14.86 -3.45
N LEU A 233 -9.68 14.03 -2.87
CA LEU A 233 -10.89 13.52 -3.49
C LEU A 233 -12.02 14.55 -3.31
N PRO A 234 -12.74 14.91 -4.39
CA PRO A 234 -13.94 15.72 -4.29
C PRO A 234 -14.98 15.13 -3.34
N SER A 235 -15.74 15.98 -2.66
CA SER A 235 -16.86 15.52 -1.82
C SER A 235 -17.85 14.70 -2.64
N GLY A 236 -18.23 13.52 -2.14
CA GLY A 236 -19.11 12.59 -2.85
C GLY A 236 -18.41 11.68 -3.87
N ASN A 237 -17.08 11.79 -4.02
CA ASN A 237 -16.30 10.82 -4.79
C ASN A 237 -16.41 9.42 -4.16
N THR A 238 -16.68 8.42 -4.98
CA THR A 238 -16.90 7.03 -4.57
C THR A 238 -15.60 6.21 -4.54
N GLY A 239 -14.47 6.82 -4.21
CA GLY A 239 -13.15 6.17 -4.24
C GLY A 239 -12.58 5.97 -5.64
N GLN A 240 -12.94 6.86 -6.58
CA GLN A 240 -12.47 6.85 -7.97
C GLN A 240 -11.34 7.84 -8.18
N PHE A 241 -10.27 7.40 -8.83
CA PHE A 241 -9.15 8.22 -9.25
C PHE A 241 -8.45 7.62 -10.48
N VAL A 242 -7.56 8.40 -11.10
CA VAL A 242 -6.72 7.96 -12.21
C VAL A 242 -5.29 7.81 -11.73
N LEU A 243 -4.71 6.65 -11.97
CA LEU A 243 -3.29 6.39 -11.83
C LEU A 243 -2.66 6.33 -13.23
N GLU A 244 -1.74 7.24 -13.51
CA GLU A 244 -1.01 7.28 -14.76
C GLU A 244 0.35 6.60 -14.55
N THR A 245 0.63 5.51 -15.28
CA THR A 245 1.95 4.83 -15.23
C THR A 245 2.74 5.11 -16.50
N PHE A 246 4.04 5.39 -16.37
CA PHE A 246 4.89 5.72 -17.51
C PHE A 246 5.31 4.46 -18.28
N PHE A 247 4.91 4.41 -19.55
CA PHE A 247 5.34 3.41 -20.52
C PHE A 247 6.56 3.93 -21.29
N GLY A 248 7.75 3.46 -20.87
CA GLY A 248 9.04 3.91 -21.39
C GLY A 248 9.42 3.37 -22.77
N GLN A 249 10.72 3.19 -23.01
CA GLN A 249 11.23 2.72 -24.31
C GLN A 249 11.15 1.19 -24.50
N GLY A 250 11.28 0.45 -23.40
CA GLY A 250 11.35 -1.01 -23.38
C GLY A 250 9.99 -1.66 -23.19
N ALA A 251 9.88 -2.93 -23.58
CA ALA A 251 8.71 -3.75 -23.28
C ALA A 251 8.67 -4.10 -21.79
N ALA A 252 7.53 -3.87 -21.17
CA ALA A 252 7.35 -4.12 -19.74
C ALA A 252 5.94 -4.65 -19.46
N GLN A 253 5.82 -5.39 -18.36
CA GLN A 253 4.54 -5.70 -17.74
C GLN A 253 4.48 -5.00 -16.40
N PHE A 254 3.36 -4.34 -16.13
CA PHE A 254 3.08 -3.69 -14.86
C PHE A 254 2.01 -4.49 -14.12
N ARG A 255 2.08 -4.46 -12.80
CA ARG A 255 1.09 -5.07 -11.93
C ARG A 255 0.72 -4.10 -10.83
N LEU A 256 -0.59 -3.98 -10.63
CA LEU A 256 -1.19 -3.34 -9.48
C LEU A 256 -1.79 -4.44 -8.61
N ALA A 257 -1.47 -4.46 -7.32
CA ALA A 257 -1.93 -5.48 -6.39
C ALA A 257 -2.49 -4.87 -5.10
N SER A 258 -3.56 -5.45 -4.56
CA SER A 258 -4.19 -5.03 -3.29
C SER A 258 -4.66 -6.26 -2.51
N LEU A 259 -4.63 -6.19 -1.19
CA LEU A 259 -5.22 -7.22 -0.32
C LEU A 259 -6.75 -7.18 -0.34
N HIS A 260 -7.34 -6.07 -0.80
CA HIS A 260 -8.77 -5.88 -0.94
C HIS A 260 -9.21 -5.82 -2.40
N PRO A 261 -10.46 -6.19 -2.73
CA PRO A 261 -11.01 -6.05 -4.06
C PRO A 261 -10.87 -4.63 -4.62
N PHE A 262 -10.72 -4.50 -5.92
CA PHE A 262 -10.81 -3.22 -6.62
C PHE A 262 -11.10 -3.47 -8.09
N GLU A 263 -11.60 -2.44 -8.76
CA GLU A 263 -11.84 -2.48 -10.19
C GLU A 263 -10.89 -1.52 -10.91
N THR A 264 -10.52 -1.90 -12.13
CA THR A 264 -9.71 -1.05 -13.00
C THR A 264 -10.26 -1.01 -14.41
N GLU A 265 -10.05 0.13 -15.06
CA GLU A 265 -10.39 0.33 -16.46
C GLU A 265 -9.21 1.04 -17.14
N SER A 266 -8.63 0.37 -18.14
CA SER A 266 -7.60 1.00 -18.98
C SER A 266 -8.27 1.97 -19.92
N LEU A 267 -7.84 3.23 -19.90
CA LEU A 267 -8.48 4.29 -20.65
C LEU A 267 -7.69 4.59 -21.92
N VAL A 268 -8.41 4.97 -22.97
CA VAL A 268 -7.76 5.39 -24.22
C VAL A 268 -7.34 6.86 -24.09
N ALA A 269 -6.14 7.18 -24.58
CA ALA A 269 -5.63 8.54 -24.59
C ALA A 269 -6.63 9.48 -25.29
N GLY A 270 -7.19 10.44 -24.54
CA GLY A 270 -8.18 11.41 -25.03
C GLY A 270 -9.59 11.25 -24.45
N GLU A 271 -9.89 10.19 -23.72
CA GLU A 271 -11.14 10.11 -22.94
C GLU A 271 -11.14 11.15 -21.81
N SER A 272 -12.17 12.00 -21.80
CA SER A 272 -12.28 13.10 -20.85
C SER A 272 -12.71 12.57 -19.48
N LEU A 273 -11.73 12.27 -18.63
CA LEU A 273 -11.89 12.14 -17.18
C LEU A 273 -11.47 13.43 -16.46
N ALA A 274 -11.84 14.59 -17.01
CA ALA A 274 -11.36 15.89 -16.52
C ALA A 274 -11.60 16.09 -15.01
N ASP A 275 -12.60 15.43 -14.45
CA ASP A 275 -13.05 15.64 -13.07
C ASP A 275 -12.48 14.63 -12.05
N LEU A 276 -11.77 13.59 -12.49
CA LEU A 276 -11.18 12.61 -11.57
C LEU A 276 -9.79 13.06 -11.08
N PRO A 277 -9.52 12.93 -9.76
CA PRO A 277 -8.19 13.07 -9.17
C PRO A 277 -7.14 12.21 -9.89
N ARG A 278 -5.93 12.74 -10.09
CA ARG A 278 -4.89 12.05 -10.87
C ARG A 278 -3.55 12.00 -10.16
N LEU A 279 -2.94 10.82 -10.15
CA LEU A 279 -1.58 10.58 -9.69
C LEU A 279 -0.71 10.13 -10.87
N ARG A 280 0.53 10.64 -10.94
CA ARG A 280 1.50 10.25 -11.97
C ARG A 280 2.63 9.44 -11.37
N CYS A 281 2.72 8.19 -11.79
CA CYS A 281 3.81 7.30 -11.43
C CYS A 281 4.86 7.33 -12.54
N ASP A 282 5.81 8.26 -12.39
CA ASP A 282 6.98 8.36 -13.25
C ASP A 282 7.89 7.14 -13.05
N PHE A 283 8.72 6.83 -14.05
CA PHE A 283 9.81 5.89 -13.87
C PHE A 283 11.02 6.63 -13.31
N PRO A 284 11.72 6.10 -12.29
CA PRO A 284 13.06 6.58 -11.99
C PRO A 284 13.96 6.04 -13.12
N GLU A 285 14.54 6.95 -13.90
CA GLU A 285 15.61 6.61 -14.85
C GLU A 285 16.83 5.99 -14.15
#